data_AF-A0A1F4MVQ9-F1
#
_entry.id   AF-A0A1F4MVQ9-F1
#
_cell.length_a   1.000
_cell.length_b   1.000
_cell.length_c   1.000
_cell.angle_alpha   90.00
_cell.angle_beta   90.00
_cell.angle_gamma   90.00
#
_symmetry.space_group_name_H-M   'P 1'
#
loop_
_entity.id
_entity.type
_entity.pdbx_description
1 polymer ?
#
loop_
_entity_poly.entity_id
_entity_poly.type
_entity_poly.pdbx_seq_one_letter_code
_entity_poly.pdbx_strand_id
1 'polypeptide(L)'
;MKTNFLLIILIWSFIHLSAITAPILIAQTSLSVLPQNAGDRQNHSVISFNLHFLENFIFLGNVDIYPGYLPSPVQNNLQDEYSIEVLSQSGNILYRQNFRNPQIAFYDNYDSEHQIMDGGFVQKDYGIINFKIPWLETASRIAVYSPESEKIYEILMSDLVRKDQPMNSEQQVRTETLIYNGDPDNRIDLLFMGDGYILEDSTLFRNDVIEFVNHLFATSPYNEYYNFFNVHLVYVVSQERGADHPELQPPVYRNTALDASYNCNNIPRLICANEDTIYDIAQATFPYYDEISVLINDPVYGGSGGSISMSYNGGWGKWVFNHELGHSFGILLDEYLYGNQPGTVYGCNCDVNSGQPKWQPWITIGSPGVGAFAGCSWTNYYRPTNNQCTMNTLQNTFCVVCGEQLAKSININVLLYEYYFPVSNPTVQLGDSQLFYIEPLQPMNHEVRTHWYINDIKQSGAASDSFYYAPLNTGNYRLMAVIFDSTSLVINDPDYLMLDAVEWQITVVPSTEIIDAESGYNSGSLALYPNYPNPFNPMTVISWQLAVGNLVKLSIYDLSGREIVVLVNEEQSAGLHQVEFDASRLASGVYCYRLSVGSLS
;
A
#
# COMPACT_ATOMS: atom_id res chain seq x y z
N MET A 1 -33.17 -49.51 -42.22
CA MET A 1 -34.28 -49.51 -41.24
C MET A 1 -34.14 -48.20 -40.46
N LYS A 2 -35.00 -47.21 -40.73
CA LYS A 2 -36.28 -46.91 -40.07
C LYS A 2 -36.10 -46.14 -38.75
N THR A 3 -36.68 -44.96 -38.50
CA THR A 3 -37.29 -43.92 -39.38
C THR A 3 -37.66 -42.68 -38.53
N ASN A 4 -37.42 -41.45 -39.04
CA ASN A 4 -38.29 -40.25 -38.96
C ASN A 4 -38.62 -39.56 -37.58
N PHE A 5 -38.94 -38.26 -37.47
CA PHE A 5 -38.93 -37.09 -38.38
C PHE A 5 -38.93 -35.73 -37.59
N LEU A 6 -38.38 -34.69 -38.21
CA LEU A 6 -38.70 -33.24 -38.20
C LEU A 6 -39.47 -32.51 -37.04
N LEU A 7 -38.84 -31.41 -36.59
CA LEU A 7 -39.24 -29.97 -36.78
C LEU A 7 -40.55 -29.39 -36.17
N ILE A 8 -40.43 -28.28 -35.40
CA ILE A 8 -41.00 -26.91 -35.66
C ILE A 8 -40.92 -26.01 -34.40
N ILE A 9 -40.78 -24.70 -34.63
CA ILE A 9 -40.60 -23.58 -33.67
C ILE A 9 -41.95 -22.81 -33.51
N LEU A 10 -42.21 -22.15 -32.37
CA LEU A 10 -42.68 -20.72 -32.22
C LEU A 10 -43.54 -20.41 -30.95
N ILE A 11 -42.97 -19.55 -30.09
CA ILE A 11 -43.51 -18.30 -29.48
C ILE A 11 -44.75 -18.25 -28.53
N TRP A 12 -44.55 -17.47 -27.45
CA TRP A 12 -45.40 -16.77 -26.45
C TRP A 12 -46.96 -16.75 -26.61
N SER A 13 -47.80 -16.61 -25.55
CA SER A 13 -47.91 -15.41 -24.68
C SER A 13 -48.87 -15.52 -23.46
N PHE A 14 -48.50 -14.93 -22.31
CA PHE A 14 -49.25 -14.06 -21.36
C PHE A 14 -50.76 -14.25 -20.98
N ILE A 15 -51.09 -14.34 -19.66
CA ILE A 15 -51.83 -13.34 -18.80
C ILE A 15 -52.50 -13.89 -17.48
N HIS A 16 -52.38 -13.06 -16.43
CA HIS A 16 -52.89 -12.97 -15.04
C HIS A 16 -54.14 -13.73 -14.49
N LEU A 17 -54.13 -14.01 -13.16
CA LEU A 17 -54.84 -13.34 -12.01
C LEU A 17 -54.69 -14.25 -10.74
N SER A 18 -54.73 -13.84 -9.46
CA SER A 18 -54.71 -12.52 -8.77
C SER A 18 -54.51 -12.64 -7.23
N ALA A 19 -53.77 -11.69 -6.65
CA ALA A 19 -53.76 -11.09 -5.29
C ALA A 19 -54.46 -11.71 -4.04
N ILE A 20 -53.78 -11.64 -2.88
CA ILE A 20 -54.31 -11.31 -1.53
C ILE A 20 -53.31 -10.41 -0.76
N THR A 21 -53.79 -9.51 0.10
CA THR A 21 -53.02 -8.60 0.98
C THR A 21 -53.64 -8.57 2.41
N ALA A 22 -53.06 -7.97 3.46
CA ALA A 22 -51.90 -7.07 3.52
C ALA A 22 -50.78 -7.45 4.55
N PRO A 23 -50.65 -6.88 5.78
CA PRO A 23 -49.37 -6.26 6.12
C PRO A 23 -48.68 -6.80 7.40
N ILE A 24 -47.38 -6.57 7.52
CA ILE A 24 -46.68 -6.39 8.80
C ILE A 24 -45.47 -5.45 8.63
N LEU A 25 -45.15 -4.80 9.74
CA LEU A 25 -44.25 -3.67 9.95
C LEU A 25 -42.83 -3.76 9.36
N ILE A 26 -42.31 -2.58 9.07
CA ILE A 26 -40.91 -2.28 8.77
C ILE A 26 -40.01 -2.72 9.92
N ALA A 27 -38.97 -3.48 9.59
CA ALA A 27 -37.69 -3.42 10.28
C ALA A 27 -36.64 -2.92 9.28
N GLN A 28 -36.40 -1.61 9.26
CA GLN A 28 -35.14 -1.08 8.75
C GLN A 28 -34.07 -1.50 9.75
N THR A 29 -33.50 -2.69 9.58
CA THR A 29 -32.15 -2.92 10.06
C THR A 29 -31.26 -2.00 9.24
N SER A 30 -30.79 -0.94 9.89
CA SER A 30 -29.77 -0.03 9.42
C SER A 30 -28.75 -0.73 8.53
N LEU A 31 -28.38 -0.12 7.40
CA LEU A 31 -27.03 -0.34 6.88
C LEU A 31 -26.10 -0.03 8.06
N SER A 32 -25.38 -1.03 8.55
CA SER A 32 -24.20 -0.79 9.35
C SER A 32 -23.25 0.01 8.47
N VAL A 33 -23.00 1.25 8.89
CA VAL A 33 -22.06 2.16 8.26
C VAL A 33 -20.75 1.42 8.02
N LEU A 34 -20.38 1.26 6.74
CA LEU A 34 -19.00 0.90 6.41
C LEU A 34 -18.09 2.02 6.91
N PRO A 35 -16.92 1.73 7.51
CA PRO A 35 -16.22 2.74 8.29
C PRO A 35 -15.78 3.93 7.43
N GLN A 36 -16.06 5.14 7.91
CA GLN A 36 -15.78 6.40 7.21
C GLN A 36 -14.45 7.04 7.64
N ASN A 37 -13.55 6.26 8.24
CA ASN A 37 -12.23 6.68 8.72
C ASN A 37 -11.15 5.76 8.15
N ALA A 38 -9.96 6.29 7.89
CA ALA A 38 -8.75 5.52 7.57
C ALA A 38 -8.16 4.79 8.80
N GLY A 39 -8.99 4.23 9.68
CA GLY A 39 -8.57 3.72 10.99
C GLY A 39 -9.63 2.90 11.73
N ASP A 40 -10.40 2.08 10.99
CA ASP A 40 -11.36 1.14 11.58
C ASP A 40 -11.41 -0.13 10.69
N ARG A 41 -10.34 -0.93 10.78
CA ARG A 41 -10.22 -2.24 10.13
C ARG A 41 -10.43 -3.34 11.18
N GLN A 42 -11.55 -4.07 11.11
CA GLN A 42 -11.76 -5.23 11.98
C GLN A 42 -11.02 -6.47 11.47
N ASN A 43 -10.72 -7.40 12.39
CA ASN A 43 -10.03 -8.65 12.10
C ASN A 43 -10.78 -9.49 11.05
N HIS A 44 -10.14 -9.69 9.89
CA HIS A 44 -10.62 -10.61 8.85
C HIS A 44 -9.46 -11.51 8.38
N SER A 45 -9.79 -12.75 8.01
CA SER A 45 -8.91 -13.46 7.06
C SER A 45 -8.99 -12.72 5.71
N VAL A 46 -7.89 -12.67 4.97
CA VAL A 46 -7.75 -11.96 3.69
C VAL A 46 -7.33 -12.96 2.62
N ILE A 47 -7.75 -12.71 1.39
CA ILE A 47 -7.45 -13.50 0.20
C ILE A 47 -6.62 -12.60 -0.69
N SER A 48 -5.40 -13.03 -0.96
CA SER A 48 -4.41 -12.31 -1.74
C SER A 48 -4.18 -13.00 -3.06
N PHE A 49 -4.25 -12.26 -4.16
CA PHE A 49 -3.98 -12.81 -5.49
C PHE A 49 -3.72 -11.74 -6.53
N ASN A 50 -3.11 -12.15 -7.63
CA ASN A 50 -2.76 -11.26 -8.73
C ASN A 50 -3.72 -11.51 -9.89
N LEU A 51 -4.28 -10.46 -10.49
CA LEU A 51 -4.93 -10.52 -11.80
C LEU A 51 -3.96 -10.04 -12.86
N HIS A 52 -3.66 -10.92 -13.82
CA HIS A 52 -2.84 -10.64 -14.97
C HIS A 52 -3.74 -10.34 -16.17
N PHE A 53 -3.53 -9.18 -16.79
CA PHE A 53 -4.21 -8.72 -17.99
C PHE A 53 -3.24 -8.89 -19.15
N LEU A 54 -3.63 -9.62 -20.19
CA LEU A 54 -2.98 -9.72 -21.51
C LEU A 54 -4.00 -9.26 -22.55
N GLU A 55 -3.60 -8.65 -23.68
CA GLU A 55 -4.44 -8.10 -24.76
C GLU A 55 -5.97 -8.39 -24.73
N ASN A 56 -6.38 -9.67 -24.73
CA ASN A 56 -7.77 -10.13 -24.72
C ASN A 56 -8.09 -11.18 -23.62
N PHE A 57 -7.22 -11.36 -22.62
CA PHE A 57 -7.33 -12.40 -21.60
C PHE A 57 -7.02 -11.85 -20.21
N ILE A 58 -7.81 -12.26 -19.21
CA ILE A 58 -7.55 -12.01 -17.80
C ILE A 58 -7.39 -13.36 -17.13
N PHE A 59 -6.30 -13.56 -16.39
CA PHE A 59 -6.06 -14.79 -15.64
C PHE A 59 -5.53 -14.51 -14.24
N LEU A 60 -5.83 -15.45 -13.34
CA LEU A 60 -5.45 -15.41 -11.94
C LEU A 60 -4.03 -15.96 -11.76
N GLY A 61 -3.22 -15.27 -10.97
CA GLY A 61 -1.93 -15.76 -10.46
C GLY A 61 -2.12 -16.68 -9.25
N ASN A 62 -1.11 -16.75 -8.39
CA ASN A 62 -1.21 -17.46 -7.11
C ASN A 62 -2.33 -16.85 -6.26
N VAL A 63 -2.96 -17.70 -5.43
CA VAL A 63 -4.00 -17.30 -4.47
C VAL A 63 -3.60 -17.82 -3.10
N ASP A 64 -3.36 -16.89 -2.19
CA ASP A 64 -2.97 -17.17 -0.81
C ASP A 64 -4.05 -16.63 0.14
N ILE A 65 -4.28 -17.33 1.24
CA ILE A 65 -5.27 -16.93 2.27
C ILE A 65 -4.52 -16.77 3.58
N TYR A 66 -4.40 -15.53 4.03
CA TYR A 66 -3.72 -15.14 5.28
C TYR A 66 -4.54 -14.07 5.99
N PRO A 67 -4.50 -13.97 7.32
CA PRO A 67 -5.12 -12.84 8.01
C PRO A 67 -4.31 -11.57 7.79
N GLY A 68 -5.02 -10.47 7.60
CA GLY A 68 -4.41 -9.19 7.29
C GLY A 68 -5.47 -8.12 7.09
N TYR A 69 -5.04 -7.00 6.52
CA TYR A 69 -5.91 -5.88 6.21
C TYR A 69 -6.26 -5.78 4.73
N LEU A 70 -7.42 -5.20 4.47
CA LEU A 70 -7.78 -4.75 3.14
C LEU A 70 -7.11 -3.39 2.92
N PRO A 71 -6.42 -3.16 1.78
CA PRO A 71 -6.08 -1.80 1.38
C PRO A 71 -7.35 -0.97 1.35
N SER A 72 -7.23 0.30 1.70
CA SER A 72 -8.34 1.25 1.62
C SER A 72 -8.93 1.17 0.21
N PRO A 73 -10.24 0.93 0.05
CA PRO A 73 -10.81 0.73 -1.27
C PRO A 73 -10.54 1.96 -2.11
N VAL A 74 -9.92 1.78 -3.27
CA VAL A 74 -9.66 2.84 -4.25
C VAL A 74 -11.01 3.34 -4.78
N GLN A 75 -11.63 4.28 -4.06
CA GLN A 75 -12.92 4.88 -4.42
C GLN A 75 -12.71 6.03 -5.40
N ASN A 76 -12.28 5.68 -6.61
CA ASN A 76 -12.37 6.58 -7.74
C ASN A 76 -13.77 6.46 -8.36
N ASN A 77 -14.65 7.44 -8.14
CA ASN A 77 -15.97 7.45 -8.81
C ASN A 77 -15.82 7.92 -10.27
N LEU A 78 -15.22 7.08 -11.10
CA LEU A 78 -15.07 7.30 -12.54
C LEU A 78 -15.89 6.28 -13.33
N GLN A 79 -16.30 6.67 -14.53
CA GLN A 79 -16.78 5.72 -15.53
C GLN A 79 -15.57 4.91 -16.03
N ASP A 80 -15.82 3.67 -16.47
CA ASP A 80 -14.83 2.71 -17.01
C ASP A 80 -14.02 1.87 -15.98
N GLU A 81 -14.55 1.63 -14.77
CA GLU A 81 -13.92 0.75 -13.78
C GLU A 81 -14.37 -0.72 -13.84
N TYR A 82 -13.41 -1.63 -13.66
CA TYR A 82 -13.66 -3.03 -13.36
C TYR A 82 -14.00 -3.18 -11.88
N SER A 83 -14.63 -4.28 -11.49
CA SER A 83 -14.89 -4.56 -10.07
C SER A 83 -14.64 -5.99 -9.68
N ILE A 84 -14.21 -6.18 -8.43
CA ILE A 84 -14.05 -7.46 -7.78
C ILE A 84 -15.09 -7.56 -6.65
N GLU A 85 -15.86 -8.65 -6.66
CA GLU A 85 -17.01 -8.85 -5.78
C GLU A 85 -16.91 -10.16 -5.02
N VAL A 86 -17.04 -10.08 -3.69
CA VAL A 86 -17.24 -11.25 -2.83
C VAL A 86 -18.76 -11.48 -2.72
N LEU A 87 -19.23 -12.63 -3.21
CA LEU A 87 -20.64 -12.91 -3.40
C LEU A 87 -21.14 -14.08 -2.53
N SER A 88 -22.24 -13.84 -1.82
CA SER A 88 -23.00 -14.88 -1.11
C SER A 88 -23.59 -15.94 -2.06
N GLN A 89 -24.01 -17.08 -1.52
CA GLN A 89 -24.62 -18.17 -2.31
C GLN A 89 -25.89 -17.71 -3.08
N SER A 90 -26.63 -16.75 -2.53
CA SER A 90 -27.81 -16.13 -3.16
C SER A 90 -27.47 -15.04 -4.21
N GLY A 91 -26.20 -14.71 -4.42
CA GLY A 91 -25.76 -13.66 -5.36
C GLY A 91 -25.81 -12.23 -4.79
N ASN A 92 -26.01 -12.05 -3.48
CA ASN A 92 -25.84 -10.73 -2.86
C ASN A 92 -24.34 -10.43 -2.71
N ILE A 93 -23.97 -9.19 -3.06
CA ILE A 93 -22.64 -8.63 -2.83
C ILE A 93 -22.42 -8.44 -1.34
N LEU A 94 -21.33 -9.00 -0.83
CA LEU A 94 -20.89 -8.92 0.57
C LEU A 94 -19.72 -7.93 0.73
N TYR A 95 -18.86 -7.86 -0.30
CA TYR A 95 -17.80 -6.87 -0.45
C TYR A 95 -17.62 -6.56 -1.95
N ARG A 96 -17.29 -5.31 -2.27
CA ARG A 96 -16.86 -4.90 -3.60
C ARG A 96 -15.66 -3.96 -3.47
N GLN A 97 -14.66 -4.18 -4.30
CA GLN A 97 -13.59 -3.22 -4.59
C GLN A 97 -13.62 -2.91 -6.09
N ASN A 98 -13.52 -1.64 -6.46
CA ASN A 98 -13.34 -1.24 -7.84
C ASN A 98 -11.85 -1.10 -8.15
N PHE A 99 -11.50 -1.19 -9.43
CA PHE A 99 -10.16 -0.95 -9.92
C PHE A 99 -10.19 -0.60 -11.41
N ARG A 100 -9.17 0.11 -11.91
CA ARG A 100 -9.02 0.40 -13.35
C ARG A 100 -8.35 -0.75 -14.07
N ASN A 101 -8.61 -0.91 -15.37
CA ASN A 101 -7.81 -1.82 -16.18
C ASN A 101 -6.33 -1.36 -16.15
N PRO A 102 -5.36 -2.16 -15.68
CA PRO A 102 -3.95 -1.75 -15.66
C PRO A 102 -3.38 -1.62 -17.09
N GLN A 103 -4.04 -2.21 -18.08
CA GLN A 103 -3.73 -1.96 -19.48
C GLN A 103 -4.13 -0.56 -19.92
N ILE A 104 -5.13 0.09 -19.31
CA ILE A 104 -5.56 1.44 -19.69
C ILE A 104 -4.76 2.46 -18.88
N ALA A 105 -3.60 2.79 -19.44
CA ALA A 105 -2.74 3.87 -18.98
C ALA A 105 -3.32 5.21 -19.44
N PHE A 106 -3.33 6.21 -18.56
CA PHE A 106 -3.22 7.59 -19.03
C PHE A 106 -1.81 7.79 -19.63
N TYR A 107 -1.50 8.88 -20.34
CA TYR A 107 -0.11 9.22 -20.68
C TYR A 107 0.06 10.73 -20.86
N ASP A 108 1.25 11.21 -20.50
CA ASP A 108 1.78 12.52 -20.93
C ASP A 108 2.98 12.27 -21.86
N ASN A 109 2.99 12.90 -23.03
CA ASN A 109 4.14 12.86 -23.93
C ASN A 109 5.11 14.02 -23.63
N TYR A 110 6.39 13.70 -23.47
CA TYR A 110 7.45 14.69 -23.31
C TYR A 110 7.93 15.23 -24.67
N ASP A 111 7.43 16.41 -25.08
CA ASP A 111 8.07 17.23 -26.12
C ASP A 111 9.08 18.19 -25.49
N SER A 112 10.33 18.10 -25.96
CA SER A 112 11.45 18.94 -25.55
C SER A 112 11.33 20.42 -25.96
N GLU A 113 10.47 20.78 -26.92
CA GLU A 113 10.44 22.16 -27.47
C GLU A 113 9.34 23.08 -26.91
N HIS A 114 8.19 22.57 -26.42
CA HIS A 114 7.00 23.43 -26.23
C HIS A 114 6.41 23.60 -24.83
N GLN A 115 6.73 22.73 -23.85
CA GLN A 115 6.13 22.73 -22.49
C GLN A 115 4.57 22.78 -22.48
N ILE A 116 3.95 21.61 -22.21
CA ILE A 116 2.50 21.29 -22.26
C ILE A 116 1.90 21.26 -23.71
N MET A 117 0.88 20.48 -24.14
CA MET A 117 -0.15 19.56 -23.57
C MET A 117 -0.47 18.44 -24.58
N ASP A 118 -0.84 17.23 -24.15
CA ASP A 118 -2.13 16.56 -24.49
C ASP A 118 -2.23 15.21 -23.73
N GLY A 119 -3.20 15.07 -22.82
CA GLY A 119 -3.36 13.87 -21.98
C GLY A 119 -4.34 12.88 -22.60
N GLY A 120 -3.91 11.63 -22.81
CA GLY A 120 -4.73 10.60 -23.47
C GLY A 120 -4.69 9.25 -22.75
N PHE A 121 -5.44 8.27 -23.26
CA PHE A 121 -5.38 6.89 -22.79
C PHE A 121 -4.73 5.96 -23.83
N VAL A 122 -3.85 5.07 -23.39
CA VAL A 122 -3.23 4.00 -24.19
C VAL A 122 -3.57 2.65 -23.58
N GLN A 123 -3.98 1.71 -24.43
CA GLN A 123 -4.14 0.30 -24.06
C GLN A 123 -2.80 -0.44 -24.22
N LYS A 124 -2.30 -1.03 -23.14
CA LYS A 124 -1.08 -1.86 -23.10
C LYS A 124 -1.38 -3.32 -23.41
N ASP A 125 -0.35 -4.02 -23.91
CA ASP A 125 -0.39 -5.46 -24.16
C ASP A 125 -0.48 -6.28 -22.86
N TYR A 126 -0.04 -5.73 -21.72
CA TYR A 126 0.01 -6.40 -20.42
C TYR A 126 -0.20 -5.46 -19.22
N GLY A 127 -0.70 -5.99 -18.10
CA GLY A 127 -0.74 -5.34 -16.78
C GLY A 127 -1.00 -6.34 -15.64
N ILE A 128 -0.66 -5.97 -14.40
CA ILE A 128 -0.92 -6.79 -13.19
C ILE A 128 -1.59 -5.89 -12.13
N ILE A 129 -2.60 -6.41 -11.42
CA ILE A 129 -3.04 -5.82 -10.15
C ILE A 129 -3.06 -6.89 -9.08
N ASN A 130 -2.47 -6.58 -7.93
CA ASN A 130 -2.48 -7.42 -6.74
C ASN A 130 -3.69 -7.01 -5.88
N PHE A 131 -4.54 -7.97 -5.51
CA PHE A 131 -5.72 -7.75 -4.68
C PHE A 131 -5.53 -8.41 -3.32
N LYS A 132 -5.93 -7.69 -2.26
CA LYS A 132 -6.12 -8.21 -0.90
C LYS A 132 -7.61 -7.98 -0.56
N ILE A 133 -8.45 -9.03 -0.61
CA ILE A 133 -9.92 -8.95 -0.39
C ILE A 133 -10.36 -9.76 0.85
N PRO A 134 -11.51 -9.49 1.49
CA PRO A 134 -11.84 -10.15 2.75
C PRO A 134 -12.37 -11.57 2.53
N TRP A 135 -11.87 -12.49 3.33
CA TRP A 135 -12.54 -13.76 3.59
C TRP A 135 -13.79 -13.51 4.44
N LEU A 136 -14.95 -13.75 3.84
CA LEU A 136 -16.23 -13.65 4.50
C LEU A 136 -16.84 -15.05 4.58
N GLU A 137 -17.09 -15.56 5.79
CA GLU A 137 -17.60 -16.94 6.02
C GLU A 137 -18.96 -17.21 5.34
N THR A 138 -19.68 -16.16 4.93
CA THR A 138 -20.95 -16.22 4.21
C THR A 138 -20.80 -16.11 2.68
N ALA A 139 -19.58 -15.94 2.18
CA ALA A 139 -19.28 -15.93 0.76
C ALA A 139 -19.30 -17.33 0.16
N SER A 140 -19.77 -17.42 -1.08
CA SER A 140 -19.71 -18.63 -1.90
C SER A 140 -18.65 -18.56 -3.00
N ARG A 141 -18.32 -17.34 -3.45
CA ARG A 141 -17.45 -17.09 -4.59
C ARG A 141 -16.90 -15.68 -4.57
N ILE A 142 -15.80 -15.50 -5.29
CA ILE A 142 -15.24 -14.21 -5.70
C ILE A 142 -15.49 -14.12 -7.20
N ALA A 143 -15.96 -12.97 -7.70
CA ALA A 143 -16.15 -12.73 -9.12
C ALA A 143 -15.50 -11.42 -9.52
N VAL A 144 -14.98 -11.37 -10.75
CA VAL A 144 -14.44 -10.15 -11.35
C VAL A 144 -15.34 -9.78 -12.53
N TYR A 145 -15.64 -8.48 -12.66
CA TYR A 145 -16.54 -7.91 -13.67
C TYR A 145 -15.87 -6.80 -14.47
N SER A 146 -16.20 -6.71 -15.75
CA SER A 146 -15.85 -5.58 -16.61
C SER A 146 -16.69 -4.33 -16.29
N PRO A 147 -16.36 -3.14 -16.84
CA PRO A 147 -17.16 -1.93 -16.69
C PRO A 147 -18.59 -2.07 -17.23
N GLU A 148 -18.81 -2.90 -18.25
CA GLU A 148 -20.13 -3.25 -18.80
C GLU A 148 -20.91 -4.23 -17.90
N SER A 149 -20.38 -4.57 -16.73
CA SER A 149 -20.91 -5.59 -15.80
C SER A 149 -20.91 -7.02 -16.37
N GLU A 150 -20.06 -7.33 -17.35
CA GLU A 150 -19.84 -8.70 -17.80
C GLU A 150 -18.89 -9.44 -16.85
N LYS A 151 -19.27 -10.64 -16.40
CA LYS A 151 -18.44 -11.44 -15.49
C LYS A 151 -17.29 -12.09 -16.25
N ILE A 152 -16.08 -11.62 -16.00
CA ILE A 152 -14.84 -12.04 -16.69
C ILE A 152 -14.12 -13.19 -15.96
N TYR A 153 -14.26 -13.31 -14.64
CA TYR A 153 -13.62 -14.38 -13.85
C TYR A 153 -14.46 -14.75 -12.62
N GLU A 154 -14.32 -15.99 -12.13
CA GLU A 154 -15.00 -16.49 -10.92
C GLU A 154 -14.15 -17.56 -10.21
N ILE A 155 -14.00 -17.43 -8.89
CA ILE A 155 -13.35 -18.39 -7.99
C ILE A 155 -14.42 -18.85 -7.00
N LEU A 156 -14.56 -20.17 -6.76
CA LEU A 156 -15.44 -20.65 -5.68
C LEU A 156 -14.67 -20.62 -4.35
N MET A 157 -15.32 -20.15 -3.29
CA MET A 157 -14.73 -20.17 -1.93
C MET A 157 -14.49 -21.60 -1.43
N SER A 158 -15.12 -22.61 -2.03
CA SER A 158 -14.88 -24.04 -1.76
C SER A 158 -13.53 -24.55 -2.26
N ASP A 159 -12.95 -23.86 -3.23
CA ASP A 159 -11.72 -24.28 -3.91
C ASP A 159 -10.48 -23.66 -3.23
N LEU A 160 -10.72 -22.81 -2.23
CA LEU A 160 -9.76 -22.09 -1.42
C LEU A 160 -9.52 -22.84 -0.10
N VAL A 161 -8.27 -23.21 0.17
CA VAL A 161 -7.89 -23.93 1.39
C VAL A 161 -7.50 -22.94 2.47
N ARG A 162 -8.38 -22.75 3.47
CA ARG A 162 -8.04 -22.01 4.68
C ARG A 162 -6.94 -22.76 5.44
N LYS A 163 -5.85 -22.06 5.75
CA LYS A 163 -4.80 -22.53 6.66
C LYS A 163 -5.09 -21.97 8.06
N ASP A 164 -6.04 -22.57 8.77
CA ASP A 164 -6.36 -22.26 10.16
C ASP A 164 -5.82 -23.35 11.10
N GLN A 165 -4.51 -23.31 11.39
CA GLN A 165 -3.91 -24.08 12.46
C GLN A 165 -3.62 -23.18 13.67
N PRO A 166 -4.00 -23.57 14.90
CA PRO A 166 -3.56 -22.87 16.09
C PRO A 166 -2.10 -23.26 16.41
N MET A 167 -1.22 -22.27 16.58
CA MET A 167 0.15 -22.48 17.07
C MET A 167 0.20 -23.40 18.30
N ASN A 168 1.13 -24.36 18.30
CA ASN A 168 1.44 -25.14 19.49
C ASN A 168 1.98 -24.24 20.61
N SER A 169 1.40 -24.35 21.80
CA SER A 169 1.65 -23.48 22.96
C SER A 169 3.04 -23.62 23.62
N GLU A 170 4.00 -24.26 22.95
CA GLU A 170 5.36 -24.51 23.46
C GLU A 170 6.44 -23.65 22.79
N GLN A 171 6.14 -23.00 21.66
CA GLN A 171 7.12 -22.22 20.89
C GLN A 171 7.33 -20.83 21.52
N GLN A 172 8.51 -20.59 22.10
CA GLN A 172 8.84 -19.30 22.69
C GLN A 172 9.18 -18.28 21.61
N VAL A 173 8.21 -17.40 21.31
CA VAL A 173 8.38 -16.27 20.39
C VAL A 173 8.58 -14.97 21.18
N ARG A 174 9.43 -14.08 20.68
CA ARG A 174 9.60 -12.70 21.18
C ARG A 174 9.61 -11.72 20.02
N THR A 175 9.06 -10.54 20.25
CA THR A 175 8.93 -9.50 19.23
C THR A 175 9.66 -8.21 19.63
N GLU A 176 10.19 -7.50 18.64
CA GLU A 176 10.75 -6.15 18.77
C GLU A 176 10.45 -5.35 17.49
N THR A 177 10.11 -4.07 17.62
CA THR A 177 10.13 -3.14 16.48
C THR A 177 11.46 -2.42 16.48
N LEU A 178 12.29 -2.66 15.46
CA LEU A 178 13.63 -2.07 15.33
C LEU A 178 13.58 -0.68 14.69
N ILE A 179 12.70 -0.49 13.70
CA ILE A 179 12.44 0.79 13.04
C ILE A 179 10.93 1.02 13.04
N TYR A 180 10.51 2.21 13.45
CA TYR A 180 9.12 2.67 13.39
C TYR A 180 9.11 4.08 12.82
N ASN A 181 8.71 4.22 11.56
CA ASN A 181 8.70 5.49 10.83
C ASN A 181 7.29 6.05 10.61
N GLY A 182 6.23 5.29 10.94
CA GLY A 182 4.85 5.74 10.85
C GLY A 182 3.84 4.63 11.13
N ASP A 183 2.56 4.94 10.96
CA ASP A 183 1.48 3.98 11.12
C ASP A 183 1.61 2.82 10.11
N PRO A 184 1.55 1.54 10.52
CA PRO A 184 1.53 0.38 9.63
C PRO A 184 0.45 0.43 8.54
N ASP A 185 -0.67 1.16 8.74
CA ASP A 185 -1.66 1.34 7.68
C ASP A 185 -1.15 2.21 6.50
N ASN A 186 -0.01 2.90 6.66
CA ASN A 186 0.67 3.70 5.63
C ASN A 186 2.20 3.48 5.59
N ARG A 187 2.67 2.27 5.88
CA ARG A 187 4.09 1.87 5.80
C ARG A 187 4.20 0.46 5.26
N ILE A 188 5.39 0.13 4.75
CA ILE A 188 5.76 -1.22 4.37
C ILE A 188 6.35 -1.90 5.61
N ASP A 189 5.60 -2.83 6.19
CA ASP A 189 5.98 -3.49 7.44
C ASP A 189 6.80 -4.76 7.13
N LEU A 190 8.13 -4.63 7.23
CA LEU A 190 9.11 -5.69 6.92
C LEU A 190 9.41 -6.56 8.15
N LEU A 191 9.12 -7.85 8.05
CA LEU A 191 9.19 -8.81 9.15
C LEU A 191 10.40 -9.75 9.06
N PHE A 192 11.41 -9.53 9.89
CA PHE A 192 12.54 -10.46 10.04
C PHE A 192 12.23 -11.56 11.05
N MET A 193 12.20 -12.82 10.60
CA MET A 193 12.07 -14.00 11.44
C MET A 193 13.39 -14.78 11.49
N GLY A 194 13.73 -15.38 12.64
CA GLY A 194 14.96 -16.16 12.80
C GLY A 194 14.71 -17.65 12.93
N ASP A 195 15.53 -18.48 12.25
CA ASP A 195 15.63 -19.92 12.51
C ASP A 195 17.06 -20.37 12.85
N GLY A 196 17.17 -21.46 13.61
CA GLY A 196 18.44 -21.96 14.15
C GLY A 196 19.02 -21.10 15.29
N TYR A 197 18.31 -20.09 15.79
CA TYR A 197 18.76 -19.28 16.93
C TYR A 197 18.22 -19.89 18.24
N ILE A 198 19.12 -20.43 19.07
CA ILE A 198 18.74 -20.92 20.41
C ILE A 198 18.54 -19.75 21.38
N LEU A 199 17.94 -19.98 22.55
CA LEU A 199 17.54 -18.97 23.54
C LEU A 199 18.62 -17.93 23.89
N GLU A 200 19.87 -18.38 23.97
CA GLU A 200 21.06 -17.56 24.26
C GLU A 200 21.43 -16.61 23.10
N ASP A 201 21.02 -16.92 21.88
CA ASP A 201 21.36 -16.18 20.65
C ASP A 201 20.44 -14.99 20.37
N SER A 202 19.49 -14.65 21.26
CA SER A 202 18.59 -13.50 21.08
C SER A 202 19.33 -12.17 20.77
N THR A 203 20.52 -11.97 21.32
CA THR A 203 21.37 -10.80 20.99
C THR A 203 22.10 -10.95 19.66
N LEU A 204 22.46 -12.18 19.26
CA LEU A 204 23.06 -12.47 17.96
C LEU A 204 22.05 -12.20 16.84
N PHE A 205 20.87 -12.81 16.89
CA PHE A 205 19.78 -12.59 15.93
C PHE A 205 19.50 -11.10 15.71
N ARG A 206 19.34 -10.33 16.80
CA ARG A 206 19.08 -8.90 16.74
C ARG A 206 20.21 -8.13 16.04
N ASN A 207 21.47 -8.48 16.30
CA ASN A 207 22.62 -7.83 15.65
C ASN A 207 22.74 -8.23 14.18
N ASP A 208 22.46 -9.49 13.84
CA ASP A 208 22.48 -9.98 12.46
C ASP A 208 21.39 -9.26 11.64
N VAL A 209 20.16 -9.14 12.16
CA VAL A 209 19.10 -8.33 11.51
C VAL A 209 19.53 -6.87 11.34
N ILE A 210 20.18 -6.26 12.33
CA ILE A 210 20.71 -4.89 12.20
C ILE A 210 21.74 -4.77 11.07
N GLU A 211 22.62 -5.75 10.85
CA GLU A 211 23.53 -5.72 9.71
C GLU A 211 22.80 -5.80 8.36
N PHE A 212 21.71 -6.57 8.28
CA PHE A 212 20.93 -6.75 7.06
C PHE A 212 20.11 -5.49 6.75
N VAL A 213 19.43 -4.94 7.76
CA VAL A 213 18.66 -3.69 7.69
C VAL A 213 19.54 -2.49 7.33
N ASN A 214 20.72 -2.37 7.93
CA ASN A 214 21.70 -1.33 7.55
C ASN A 214 22.20 -1.49 6.11
N HIS A 215 22.26 -2.72 5.57
CA HIS A 215 22.68 -2.97 4.20
C HIS A 215 21.56 -2.68 3.19
N LEU A 216 20.31 -3.02 3.54
CA LEU A 216 19.11 -2.67 2.79
C LEU A 216 19.04 -1.15 2.60
N PHE A 217 19.00 -0.40 3.70
CA PHE A 217 18.88 1.07 3.69
C PHE A 217 20.18 1.81 3.33
N ALA A 218 21.25 1.09 2.97
CA ALA A 218 22.42 1.63 2.27
C ALA A 218 22.38 1.37 0.76
N THR A 219 21.31 0.76 0.25
CA THR A 219 21.14 0.37 -1.16
C THR A 219 19.92 1.05 -1.76
N SER A 220 20.08 1.64 -2.95
CA SER A 220 18.99 2.31 -3.68
C SER A 220 18.07 1.26 -4.34
N PRO A 221 16.73 1.40 -4.30
CA PRO A 221 15.97 2.59 -3.89
C PRO A 221 15.70 2.72 -2.37
N TYR A 222 15.98 1.69 -1.57
CA TYR A 222 15.55 1.67 -0.16
C TYR A 222 16.13 2.82 0.67
N ASN A 223 17.33 3.32 0.35
CA ASN A 223 17.89 4.50 1.02
C ASN A 223 17.15 5.81 0.69
N GLU A 224 16.54 5.93 -0.49
CA GLU A 224 15.65 7.06 -0.82
C GLU A 224 14.38 7.02 0.04
N TYR A 225 13.82 5.84 0.25
CA TYR A 225 12.51 5.64 0.88
C TYR A 225 12.57 5.11 2.31
N TYR A 226 13.66 5.33 3.06
CA TYR A 226 13.81 4.81 4.43
C TYR A 226 12.56 5.03 5.30
N ASN A 227 11.98 6.24 5.25
CA ASN A 227 10.79 6.63 6.02
C ASN A 227 9.52 5.83 5.70
N PHE A 228 9.47 5.12 4.57
CA PHE A 228 8.30 4.40 4.08
C PHE A 228 8.20 2.99 4.70
N PHE A 229 9.22 2.54 5.42
CA PHE A 229 9.29 1.21 6.00
C PHE A 229 9.21 1.24 7.52
N ASN A 230 8.50 0.27 8.10
CA ASN A 230 8.73 -0.19 9.46
C ASN A 230 9.53 -1.50 9.42
N VAL A 231 10.26 -1.83 10.50
CA VAL A 231 11.02 -3.09 10.59
C VAL A 231 10.77 -3.78 11.92
N HIS A 232 10.34 -5.03 11.82
CA HIS A 232 9.93 -5.86 12.95
C HIS A 232 10.79 -7.13 13.02
N LEU A 233 11.11 -7.55 14.24
CA LEU A 233 11.88 -8.73 14.54
C LEU A 233 10.99 -9.73 15.26
N VAL A 234 10.94 -10.95 14.74
CA VAL A 234 10.27 -12.10 15.34
C VAL A 234 11.31 -13.16 15.66
N TYR A 235 11.75 -13.14 16.90
CA TYR A 235 12.72 -14.08 17.42
C TYR A 235 12.00 -15.36 17.85
N VAL A 236 12.17 -16.43 17.06
CA VAL A 236 11.60 -17.75 17.31
C VAL A 236 12.68 -18.67 17.88
N VAL A 237 12.52 -19.14 19.11
CA VAL A 237 13.55 -19.94 19.79
C VAL A 237 13.62 -21.35 19.18
N SER A 238 14.76 -21.66 18.57
CA SER A 238 15.12 -23.02 18.12
C SER A 238 15.69 -23.87 19.24
N GLN A 239 15.63 -25.21 19.11
CA GLN A 239 16.25 -26.14 20.07
C GLN A 239 17.74 -26.36 19.77
N GLU A 240 18.12 -26.33 18.49
CA GLU A 240 19.51 -26.43 18.02
C GLU A 240 19.94 -25.22 17.16
N ARG A 241 21.26 -25.08 16.97
CA ARG A 241 21.87 -24.12 16.04
C ARG A 241 22.16 -24.74 14.67
N GLY A 242 22.18 -23.90 13.64
CA GLY A 242 22.37 -24.30 12.24
C GLY A 242 21.05 -24.66 11.57
N ALA A 243 21.14 -25.33 10.43
CA ALA A 243 20.01 -25.86 9.66
C ALA A 243 20.25 -27.33 9.25
N ASP A 244 19.26 -27.93 8.61
CA ASP A 244 19.39 -29.23 7.95
C ASP A 244 20.31 -29.15 6.72
N HIS A 245 21.19 -30.14 6.58
CA HIS A 245 22.08 -30.34 5.44
C HIS A 245 22.04 -31.80 4.96
N PRO A 246 20.98 -32.18 4.20
CA PRO A 246 20.81 -33.54 3.67
C PRO A 246 21.85 -33.92 2.60
N GLU A 247 22.53 -32.94 2.00
CA GLU A 247 23.57 -33.13 0.98
C GLU A 247 24.93 -33.56 1.54
N LEU A 248 25.19 -33.32 2.83
CA LEU A 248 26.45 -33.67 3.48
C LEU A 248 26.59 -35.18 3.69
N GLN A 249 27.82 -35.62 3.96
CA GLN A 249 28.15 -37.03 4.19
C GLN A 249 29.03 -37.19 5.44
N PRO A 250 28.47 -37.63 6.59
CA PRO A 250 27.06 -37.97 6.80
C PRO A 250 26.14 -36.73 6.71
N PRO A 251 24.85 -36.91 6.37
CA PRO A 251 23.84 -35.85 6.48
C PRO A 251 23.77 -35.27 7.89
N VAL A 252 23.47 -33.98 7.99
CA VAL A 252 23.24 -33.29 9.27
C VAL A 252 21.77 -32.90 9.33
N TYR A 253 21.14 -33.16 10.47
CA TYR A 253 19.76 -32.77 10.76
C TYR A 253 19.72 -32.01 12.09
N ARG A 254 18.86 -31.00 12.20
CA ARG A 254 18.77 -30.06 13.33
C ARG A 254 17.32 -29.85 13.75
N ASN A 255 17.06 -29.89 15.06
CA ASN A 255 15.77 -29.49 15.60
C ASN A 255 15.67 -27.96 15.71
N THR A 256 15.34 -27.30 14.60
CA THR A 256 15.13 -25.84 14.54
C THR A 256 13.66 -25.47 14.70
N ALA A 257 13.35 -24.17 14.81
CA ALA A 257 12.00 -23.69 15.06
C ALA A 257 11.12 -23.66 13.81
N LEU A 258 11.73 -23.44 12.64
CA LEU A 258 11.04 -23.31 11.34
C LEU A 258 11.41 -24.45 10.38
N ASP A 259 12.13 -25.48 10.83
CA ASP A 259 12.52 -26.66 10.03
C ASP A 259 13.33 -26.28 8.77
N ALA A 260 14.24 -25.30 8.90
CA ALA A 260 15.03 -24.82 7.77
C ALA A 260 16.04 -25.86 7.26
N SER A 261 16.11 -26.00 5.93
CA SER A 261 16.90 -27.00 5.24
C SER A 261 17.59 -26.43 4.01
N TYR A 262 18.81 -26.90 3.76
CA TYR A 262 19.56 -26.67 2.53
C TYR A 262 19.29 -27.77 1.51
N ASN A 263 19.65 -27.51 0.24
CA ASN A 263 19.52 -28.47 -0.86
C ASN A 263 18.05 -28.87 -1.15
N CYS A 264 17.11 -27.97 -0.86
CA CYS A 264 15.70 -28.14 -1.19
C CYS A 264 15.51 -28.37 -2.69
N ASN A 265 14.55 -29.22 -3.06
CA ASN A 265 14.36 -29.71 -4.45
C ASN A 265 15.60 -30.36 -5.10
N ASN A 266 16.62 -30.75 -4.33
CA ASN A 266 17.95 -31.16 -4.80
C ASN A 266 18.72 -30.06 -5.55
N ILE A 267 18.43 -28.80 -5.24
CA ILE A 267 19.15 -27.64 -5.77
C ILE A 267 20.16 -27.19 -4.70
N PRO A 268 21.49 -27.39 -4.90
CA PRO A 268 22.47 -27.05 -3.88
C PRO A 268 22.39 -25.57 -3.50
N ARG A 269 22.39 -25.31 -2.19
CA ARG A 269 22.29 -23.96 -1.59
C ARG A 269 20.94 -23.26 -1.70
N LEU A 270 19.93 -23.89 -2.31
CA LEU A 270 18.54 -23.45 -2.13
C LEU A 270 18.12 -23.73 -0.69
N ILE A 271 17.71 -22.69 0.02
CA ILE A 271 17.14 -22.78 1.37
C ILE A 271 15.61 -22.92 1.25
N CYS A 272 15.01 -23.72 2.11
CA CYS A 272 13.58 -23.68 2.38
C CYS A 272 13.33 -23.89 3.88
N ALA A 273 12.13 -23.54 4.34
CA ALA A 273 11.67 -23.70 5.70
C ALA A 273 10.16 -24.00 5.69
N ASN A 274 9.59 -24.32 6.84
CA ASN A 274 8.17 -24.57 7.01
C ASN A 274 7.35 -23.27 6.89
N GLU A 275 6.94 -22.94 5.67
CA GLU A 275 6.18 -21.73 5.36
C GLU A 275 4.88 -21.62 6.16
N ASP A 276 4.17 -22.73 6.38
CA ASP A 276 2.93 -22.73 7.19
C ASP A 276 3.22 -22.23 8.62
N THR A 277 4.30 -22.70 9.23
CA THR A 277 4.74 -22.27 10.57
C THR A 277 5.20 -20.80 10.57
N ILE A 278 5.86 -20.34 9.49
CA ILE A 278 6.26 -18.94 9.33
C ILE A 278 5.03 -18.03 9.29
N TYR A 279 4.02 -18.36 8.47
CA TYR A 279 2.79 -17.58 8.37
C TYR A 279 1.97 -17.61 9.67
N ASP A 280 1.83 -18.76 10.33
CA ASP A 280 1.15 -18.89 11.64
C ASP A 280 1.80 -17.99 12.71
N ILE A 281 3.14 -17.96 12.77
CA ILE A 281 3.89 -17.13 13.73
C ILE A 281 3.79 -15.64 13.35
N ALA A 282 3.90 -15.30 12.07
CA ALA A 282 3.77 -13.93 11.59
C ALA A 282 2.37 -13.37 11.92
N GLN A 283 1.31 -14.13 11.63
CA GLN A 283 -0.06 -13.85 12.07
C GLN A 283 -0.16 -13.61 13.58
N ALA A 284 0.46 -14.48 14.39
CA ALA A 284 0.33 -14.42 15.84
C ALA A 284 1.10 -13.24 16.49
N THR A 285 2.01 -12.60 15.74
CA THR A 285 2.91 -11.56 16.27
C THR A 285 2.70 -10.19 15.63
N PHE A 286 2.68 -10.13 14.31
CA PHE A 286 2.53 -8.92 13.50
C PHE A 286 1.57 -9.24 12.33
N PRO A 287 0.25 -9.37 12.55
CA PRO A 287 -0.71 -9.78 11.51
C PRO A 287 -0.86 -8.81 10.32
N TYR A 288 -0.06 -7.75 10.27
CA TYR A 288 -0.14 -6.65 9.31
C TYR A 288 1.24 -6.36 8.68
N TYR A 289 2.02 -7.41 8.40
CA TYR A 289 3.24 -7.32 7.60
C TYR A 289 2.91 -7.21 6.10
N ASP A 290 3.85 -6.70 5.31
CA ASP A 290 3.80 -6.76 3.84
C ASP A 290 4.84 -7.72 3.24
N GLU A 291 5.98 -7.89 3.91
CA GLU A 291 7.08 -8.75 3.46
C GLU A 291 7.64 -9.54 4.65
N ILE A 292 7.92 -10.83 4.44
CA ILE A 292 8.61 -11.68 5.43
C ILE A 292 9.99 -12.05 4.92
N SER A 293 10.99 -11.84 5.78
CA SER A 293 12.37 -12.27 5.56
C SER A 293 12.81 -13.24 6.65
N VAL A 294 13.20 -14.46 6.27
CA VAL A 294 13.70 -15.48 7.19
C VAL A 294 15.23 -15.51 7.17
N LEU A 295 15.84 -15.37 8.34
CA LEU A 295 17.28 -15.44 8.52
C LEU A 295 17.66 -16.74 9.22
N ILE A 296 18.56 -17.51 8.61
CA ILE A 296 19.06 -18.79 9.13
C ILE A 296 20.38 -18.58 9.88
N ASN A 297 20.48 -19.10 11.10
CA ASN A 297 21.71 -19.12 11.91
C ASN A 297 22.68 -20.24 11.46
N ASP A 298 23.04 -20.24 10.18
CA ASP A 298 24.05 -21.12 9.62
C ASP A 298 25.00 -20.33 8.70
N PRO A 299 26.33 -20.47 8.81
CA PRO A 299 27.28 -19.73 7.98
C PRO A 299 27.43 -20.26 6.54
N VAL A 300 26.75 -21.36 6.16
CA VAL A 300 26.83 -21.93 4.80
C VAL A 300 26.08 -21.05 3.79
N TYR A 301 26.74 -20.69 2.69
CA TYR A 301 26.12 -19.91 1.61
C TYR A 301 24.85 -20.58 1.07
N GLY A 302 23.73 -19.87 1.16
CA GLY A 302 22.46 -20.23 0.53
C GLY A 302 21.45 -19.10 0.62
N GLY A 303 20.34 -19.27 -0.09
CA GLY A 303 19.23 -18.31 -0.14
C GLY A 303 18.06 -18.86 -0.94
N SER A 304 16.94 -18.16 -0.89
CA SER A 304 15.82 -18.35 -1.81
C SER A 304 14.88 -17.14 -1.79
N GLY A 305 14.35 -16.80 -2.97
CA GLY A 305 13.32 -15.79 -3.16
C GLY A 305 12.02 -16.42 -3.65
N GLY A 306 10.89 -15.84 -3.26
CA GLY A 306 9.55 -16.36 -3.49
C GLY A 306 8.51 -15.41 -2.91
N SER A 307 7.50 -15.92 -2.20
CA SER A 307 6.65 -15.10 -1.32
C SER A 307 7.30 -14.74 0.02
N ILE A 308 8.42 -15.39 0.35
CA ILE A 308 9.26 -15.14 1.52
C ILE A 308 10.70 -15.04 1.01
N SER A 309 11.45 -14.04 1.49
CA SER A 309 12.89 -13.92 1.22
C SER A 309 13.69 -14.69 2.29
N MET A 310 14.52 -15.67 1.91
CA MET A 310 15.33 -16.46 2.86
C MET A 310 16.82 -16.23 2.67
N SER A 311 17.54 -16.00 3.77
CA SER A 311 18.99 -15.81 3.76
C SER A 311 19.65 -16.37 5.02
N TYR A 312 20.97 -16.27 5.11
CA TYR A 312 21.81 -16.95 6.10
C TYR A 312 22.76 -15.95 6.77
N ASN A 313 23.08 -16.08 8.06
CA ASN A 313 23.89 -15.08 8.78
C ASN A 313 25.41 -15.12 8.49
N GLY A 314 25.84 -15.82 7.45
CA GLY A 314 27.24 -15.83 7.01
C GLY A 314 27.67 -14.58 6.23
N GLY A 315 28.95 -14.53 5.86
CA GLY A 315 29.61 -13.31 5.41
C GLY A 315 29.05 -12.60 4.17
N TRP A 316 28.28 -13.30 3.30
CA TRP A 316 27.58 -12.70 2.15
C TRP A 316 26.07 -12.58 2.35
N GLY A 317 25.54 -12.99 3.51
CA GLY A 317 24.11 -13.07 3.82
C GLY A 317 23.32 -11.82 3.48
N LYS A 318 23.74 -10.65 3.97
CA LYS A 318 23.06 -9.37 3.68
C LYS A 318 22.95 -9.03 2.19
N TRP A 319 23.91 -9.43 1.36
CA TRP A 319 23.82 -9.25 -0.09
C TRP A 319 22.85 -10.26 -0.73
N VAL A 320 22.85 -11.51 -0.26
CA VAL A 320 21.86 -12.52 -0.67
C VAL A 320 20.47 -12.05 -0.27
N PHE A 321 20.27 -11.55 0.94
CA PHE A 321 18.99 -10.98 1.37
C PHE A 321 18.48 -9.88 0.42
N ASN A 322 19.30 -8.88 0.08
CA ASN A 322 18.89 -7.87 -0.90
C ASN A 322 18.55 -8.48 -2.27
N HIS A 323 19.25 -9.54 -2.70
CA HIS A 323 18.95 -10.28 -3.93
C HIS A 323 17.60 -11.00 -3.85
N GLU A 324 17.36 -11.80 -2.81
CA GLU A 324 16.11 -12.56 -2.64
C GLU A 324 14.89 -11.63 -2.43
N LEU A 325 15.07 -10.53 -1.70
CA LEU A 325 14.06 -9.47 -1.56
C LEU A 325 13.71 -8.83 -2.92
N GLY A 326 14.68 -8.78 -3.84
CA GLY A 326 14.43 -8.38 -5.22
C GLY A 326 13.41 -9.28 -5.93
N HIS A 327 13.34 -10.57 -5.58
CA HIS A 327 12.32 -11.48 -6.10
C HIS A 327 10.97 -11.29 -5.41
N SER A 328 10.92 -11.31 -4.07
CA SER A 328 9.66 -11.28 -3.31
C SER A 328 8.94 -9.95 -3.41
N PHE A 329 9.65 -8.86 -3.17
CA PHE A 329 9.11 -7.50 -3.15
C PHE A 329 9.17 -6.82 -4.54
N GLY A 330 10.23 -7.08 -5.30
CA GLY A 330 10.46 -6.46 -6.61
C GLY A 330 9.90 -7.20 -7.83
N ILE A 331 9.53 -8.48 -7.69
CA ILE A 331 9.18 -9.38 -8.81
C ILE A 331 10.27 -9.38 -9.90
N LEU A 332 11.53 -9.19 -9.50
CA LEU A 332 12.69 -9.21 -10.38
C LEU A 332 13.05 -10.66 -10.74
N LEU A 333 13.72 -10.86 -11.86
CA LEU A 333 14.27 -12.15 -12.26
C LEU A 333 15.79 -12.19 -12.12
N ASP A 334 16.34 -13.40 -11.98
CA ASP A 334 17.78 -13.64 -11.97
C ASP A 334 18.42 -13.20 -13.29
N GLU A 335 19.34 -12.25 -13.22
CA GLU A 335 20.07 -11.74 -14.39
C GLU A 335 21.28 -12.63 -14.75
N TYR A 336 21.72 -13.53 -13.88
CA TYR A 336 22.79 -14.50 -14.20
C TYR A 336 22.25 -15.72 -14.97
N LEU A 337 23.10 -16.70 -15.32
CA LEU A 337 22.72 -17.84 -16.18
C LEU A 337 22.58 -19.16 -15.38
N TYR A 338 21.40 -19.78 -15.42
CA TYR A 338 21.16 -21.15 -14.90
C TYR A 338 20.96 -22.21 -16.00
N GLY A 339 20.44 -21.88 -17.18
CA GLY A 339 20.21 -22.90 -18.22
C GLY A 339 19.52 -22.41 -19.51
N ASN A 340 18.63 -23.25 -20.06
CA ASN A 340 17.75 -22.92 -21.20
C ASN A 340 16.29 -23.18 -20.81
N GLN A 341 15.36 -22.28 -21.15
CA GLN A 341 13.92 -22.37 -20.79
C GLN A 341 13.02 -22.90 -21.92
N PRO A 342 11.84 -23.44 -21.55
CA PRO A 342 10.64 -23.47 -22.38
C PRO A 342 9.56 -22.40 -22.03
N GLY A 343 9.74 -21.56 -21.01
CA GLY A 343 8.70 -20.69 -20.43
C GLY A 343 8.76 -19.18 -20.74
N THR A 344 7.68 -18.50 -20.33
CA THR A 344 7.38 -17.06 -20.47
C THR A 344 8.11 -16.19 -19.44
N VAL A 345 8.39 -14.91 -19.76
CA VAL A 345 9.17 -14.00 -18.90
C VAL A 345 8.40 -12.75 -18.49
N TYR A 346 8.10 -12.70 -17.18
CA TYR A 346 7.23 -11.70 -16.55
C TYR A 346 7.99 -10.52 -15.92
N GLY A 347 9.22 -10.73 -15.42
CA GLY A 347 10.02 -9.66 -14.80
C GLY A 347 10.36 -8.51 -15.76
N CYS A 348 10.44 -7.29 -15.24
CA CYS A 348 10.74 -6.09 -16.01
C CYS A 348 12.21 -6.01 -16.46
N ASN A 349 13.12 -6.59 -15.68
CA ASN A 349 14.57 -6.59 -15.92
C ASN A 349 15.01 -7.62 -16.98
N CYS A 350 14.09 -8.37 -17.60
CA CYS A 350 14.44 -9.45 -18.54
C CYS A 350 13.54 -9.53 -19.77
N ASP A 351 14.14 -9.79 -20.92
CA ASP A 351 13.46 -9.76 -22.23
C ASP A 351 14.02 -10.79 -23.23
N VAL A 352 13.21 -11.17 -24.22
CA VAL A 352 13.63 -11.90 -25.44
C VAL A 352 14.08 -10.96 -26.56
N ASN A 353 13.64 -9.70 -26.55
CA ASN A 353 13.86 -8.74 -27.64
C ASN A 353 15.06 -7.82 -27.34
N SER A 354 16.22 -8.12 -27.92
CA SER A 354 17.39 -7.23 -27.83
C SER A 354 17.32 -5.96 -28.69
N GLY A 355 16.38 -5.87 -29.62
CA GLY A 355 16.23 -4.70 -30.50
C GLY A 355 15.42 -3.57 -29.88
N GLN A 356 14.41 -3.91 -29.07
CA GLN A 356 13.61 -3.00 -28.24
C GLN A 356 13.18 -3.75 -26.97
N PRO A 357 14.05 -3.87 -25.95
CA PRO A 357 13.69 -4.51 -24.69
C PRO A 357 12.74 -3.63 -23.87
N LYS A 358 12.05 -4.20 -22.87
CA LYS A 358 11.19 -3.51 -21.89
C LYS A 358 11.78 -2.20 -21.35
N TRP A 359 13.09 -2.15 -21.11
CA TRP A 359 13.82 -0.97 -20.62
C TRP A 359 14.37 -0.05 -21.72
N GLN A 360 13.83 -0.11 -22.94
CA GLN A 360 14.19 0.79 -24.04
C GLN A 360 14.21 2.29 -23.65
N PRO A 361 13.31 2.83 -22.80
CA PRO A 361 13.41 4.22 -22.34
C PRO A 361 14.79 4.57 -21.73
N TRP A 362 15.35 3.68 -20.90
CA TRP A 362 16.66 3.86 -20.26
C TRP A 362 17.81 3.87 -21.27
N ILE A 363 17.70 3.10 -22.36
CA ILE A 363 18.64 3.13 -23.49
C ILE A 363 18.49 4.43 -24.27
N THR A 364 17.26 4.87 -24.53
CA THR A 364 16.95 6.07 -25.33
C THR A 364 17.46 7.36 -24.67
N ILE A 365 17.37 7.49 -23.33
CA ILE A 365 17.96 8.64 -22.61
C ILE A 365 19.48 8.56 -22.44
N GLY A 366 20.11 7.46 -22.89
CA GLY A 366 21.56 7.28 -22.85
C GLY A 366 22.14 6.93 -21.48
N SER A 367 21.37 6.25 -20.61
CA SER A 367 21.83 5.96 -19.26
C SER A 367 23.08 5.07 -19.22
N PRO A 368 24.12 5.43 -18.43
CA PRO A 368 25.41 4.75 -18.46
C PRO A 368 25.32 3.25 -18.16
N GLY A 369 25.94 2.43 -19.02
CA GLY A 369 26.03 0.98 -18.84
C GLY A 369 24.75 0.20 -19.19
N VAL A 370 23.66 0.88 -19.58
CA VAL A 370 22.40 0.24 -19.98
C VAL A 370 22.44 -0.20 -21.44
N GLY A 371 21.92 -1.39 -21.72
CA GLY A 371 21.85 -2.00 -23.05
C GLY A 371 21.08 -3.32 -23.00
N ALA A 372 21.24 -4.18 -24.01
CA ALA A 372 20.68 -5.54 -24.01
C ALA A 372 21.82 -6.57 -23.96
N PHE A 373 22.13 -7.08 -22.78
CA PHE A 373 23.24 -8.01 -22.56
C PHE A 373 22.75 -9.45 -22.50
N ALA A 374 23.39 -10.37 -23.22
CA ALA A 374 22.94 -11.76 -23.32
C ALA A 374 23.00 -12.50 -21.96
N GLY A 375 21.87 -13.08 -21.59
CA GLY A 375 21.58 -13.75 -20.33
C GLY A 375 20.59 -12.98 -19.45
N CYS A 376 19.51 -13.64 -19.07
CA CYS A 376 18.77 -13.42 -17.82
C CYS A 376 18.10 -14.76 -17.51
N SER A 377 18.60 -15.46 -16.49
CA SER A 377 18.35 -16.86 -16.14
C SER A 377 18.70 -17.88 -17.25
N TRP A 378 18.59 -17.48 -18.52
CA TRP A 378 18.63 -18.32 -19.71
C TRP A 378 19.40 -17.67 -20.86
N THR A 379 19.98 -18.51 -21.72
CA THR A 379 20.95 -18.08 -22.75
C THR A 379 20.36 -17.29 -23.92
N ASN A 380 19.06 -17.41 -24.18
CA ASN A 380 18.34 -16.74 -25.27
C ASN A 380 17.57 -15.48 -24.83
N TYR A 381 17.85 -15.01 -23.61
CA TYR A 381 17.25 -13.82 -23.01
C TYR A 381 18.30 -12.71 -22.82
N TYR A 382 17.84 -11.52 -22.47
CA TYR A 382 18.67 -10.34 -22.25
C TYR A 382 18.35 -9.69 -20.90
N ARG A 383 19.34 -8.99 -20.35
CA ARG A 383 19.26 -8.16 -19.14
C ARG A 383 19.75 -6.73 -19.40
N PRO A 384 19.56 -5.77 -18.48
CA PRO A 384 19.73 -4.35 -18.77
C PRO A 384 21.18 -3.86 -18.63
N THR A 385 22.00 -4.53 -17.81
CA THR A 385 23.41 -4.18 -17.60
C THR A 385 24.30 -5.41 -17.69
N ASN A 386 25.60 -5.23 -17.97
CA ASN A 386 26.48 -6.38 -18.14
C ASN A 386 26.62 -7.20 -16.85
N ASN A 387 27.14 -6.60 -15.77
CA ASN A 387 27.26 -7.22 -14.44
C ASN A 387 26.90 -6.22 -13.31
N GLN A 388 26.15 -5.15 -13.61
CA GLN A 388 25.92 -4.03 -12.68
C GLN A 388 24.53 -4.11 -12.04
N CYS A 389 24.16 -5.30 -11.56
CA CYS A 389 22.94 -5.53 -10.81
C CYS A 389 23.14 -6.56 -9.69
N THR A 390 22.56 -6.32 -8.52
CA THR A 390 22.38 -7.31 -7.44
C THR A 390 21.74 -8.60 -7.96
N MET A 391 20.83 -8.51 -8.94
CA MET A 391 20.19 -9.69 -9.58
C MET A 391 21.14 -10.50 -10.48
N ASN A 392 22.34 -9.98 -10.81
CA ASN A 392 23.34 -10.67 -11.63
C ASN A 392 24.52 -11.18 -10.78
N THR A 393 25.02 -10.34 -9.87
CA THR A 393 26.09 -10.67 -8.94
C THR A 393 25.89 -9.92 -7.63
N LEU A 394 26.15 -10.57 -6.50
CA LEU A 394 26.03 -9.95 -5.17
C LEU A 394 26.89 -8.68 -5.06
N GLN A 395 26.24 -7.53 -4.94
CA GLN A 395 26.86 -6.20 -4.84
C GLN A 395 25.90 -5.19 -4.19
N ASN A 396 26.36 -3.97 -3.90
CA ASN A 396 25.59 -2.92 -3.20
C ASN A 396 24.66 -2.11 -4.13
N THR A 397 24.20 -2.65 -5.28
CA THR A 397 23.56 -1.82 -6.32
C THR A 397 22.69 -2.64 -7.26
N PHE A 398 21.39 -2.36 -7.27
CA PHE A 398 20.48 -2.77 -8.35
C PHE A 398 20.77 -1.95 -9.62
N CYS A 399 20.60 -2.54 -10.81
CA CYS A 399 20.66 -1.75 -12.04
C CYS A 399 19.47 -0.79 -12.10
N VAL A 400 19.57 0.29 -12.89
CA VAL A 400 18.52 1.33 -12.95
C VAL A 400 17.11 0.80 -13.26
N VAL A 401 17.00 -0.31 -14.00
CA VAL A 401 15.71 -0.96 -14.30
C VAL A 401 15.14 -1.70 -13.09
N CYS A 402 16.00 -2.38 -12.33
CA CYS A 402 15.59 -2.99 -11.06
C CYS A 402 15.29 -1.92 -10.01
N GLY A 403 16.06 -0.82 -9.98
CA GLY A 403 15.82 0.32 -9.10
C GLY A 403 14.49 1.03 -9.40
N GLU A 404 14.17 1.24 -10.68
CA GLU A 404 12.85 1.75 -11.11
C GLU A 404 11.71 0.86 -10.63
N GLN A 405 11.83 -0.46 -10.85
CA GLN A 405 10.80 -1.41 -10.43
C GLN A 405 10.63 -1.44 -8.91
N LEU A 406 11.73 -1.43 -8.15
CA LEU A 406 11.68 -1.42 -6.70
C LEU A 406 11.10 -0.10 -6.16
N ALA A 407 11.37 1.04 -6.79
CA ALA A 407 10.76 2.33 -6.42
C ALA A 407 9.23 2.31 -6.66
N LYS A 408 8.78 1.70 -7.76
CA LYS A 408 7.36 1.44 -8.04
C LYS A 408 6.72 0.46 -7.05
N SER A 409 7.42 -0.63 -6.70
CA SER A 409 6.99 -1.58 -5.65
C SER A 409 6.91 -0.91 -4.27
N ILE A 410 7.70 0.12 -4.00
CA ILE A 410 7.57 0.92 -2.78
C ILE A 410 6.30 1.79 -2.84
N ASN A 411 6.16 2.61 -3.89
CA ASN A 411 5.04 3.54 -4.01
C ASN A 411 3.68 2.82 -4.03
N ILE A 412 3.54 1.66 -4.71
CA ILE A 412 2.27 0.90 -4.76
C ILE A 412 1.82 0.31 -3.40
N ASN A 413 2.71 0.22 -2.41
CA ASN A 413 2.42 -0.32 -1.08
C ASN A 413 2.25 0.77 0.00
N VAL A 414 2.27 2.06 -0.37
CA VAL A 414 1.99 3.18 0.55
C VAL A 414 1.02 4.18 -0.09
N LEU A 415 0.47 5.08 0.71
CA LEU A 415 -0.11 6.34 0.25
C LEU A 415 0.96 7.43 0.34
N LEU A 416 1.07 8.24 -0.71
CA LEU A 416 2.02 9.37 -0.79
C LEU A 416 1.61 10.57 0.08
N TYR A 417 0.60 10.42 0.94
CA TYR A 417 0.17 11.41 1.92
C TYR A 417 -0.20 10.75 3.24
N GLU A 418 0.08 11.43 4.34
CA GLU A 418 -0.25 11.02 5.71
C GLU A 418 -1.63 11.55 6.14
N TYR A 419 -2.01 12.72 5.63
CA TYR A 419 -3.23 13.43 6.02
C TYR A 419 -3.78 14.30 4.88
N TYR A 420 -5.09 14.53 4.91
CA TYR A 420 -5.75 15.52 4.06
C TYR A 420 -6.89 16.24 4.79
N PHE A 421 -7.17 17.46 4.37
CA PHE A 421 -8.26 18.29 4.88
C PHE A 421 -8.97 19.04 3.74
N PRO A 422 -10.31 19.20 3.80
CA PRO A 422 -11.24 18.61 4.76
C PRO A 422 -11.39 17.09 4.60
N VAL A 423 -11.73 16.37 5.68
CA VAL A 423 -11.99 14.91 5.60
C VAL A 423 -13.33 14.57 4.93
N SER A 424 -14.13 15.57 4.55
CA SER A 424 -15.44 15.40 3.93
C SER A 424 -15.75 16.52 2.92
N ASN A 425 -16.65 16.21 1.98
CA ASN A 425 -17.09 17.13 0.92
C ASN A 425 -17.68 18.44 1.50
N PRO A 426 -17.07 19.61 1.26
CA PRO A 426 -17.50 20.86 1.88
C PRO A 426 -18.62 21.56 1.11
N THR A 427 -19.45 22.29 1.85
CA THR A 427 -20.35 23.32 1.29
C THR A 427 -19.77 24.69 1.58
N VAL A 428 -19.53 25.50 0.54
CA VAL A 428 -18.85 26.80 0.62
C VAL A 428 -19.82 27.91 0.21
N GLN A 429 -19.82 29.06 0.89
CA GLN A 429 -20.62 30.21 0.44
C GLN A 429 -19.90 31.00 -0.64
N LEU A 430 -20.66 31.58 -1.57
CA LEU A 430 -20.12 32.44 -2.61
C LEU A 430 -19.42 33.66 -2.00
N GLY A 431 -18.12 33.79 -2.21
CA GLY A 431 -17.28 34.87 -1.67
C GLY A 431 -16.48 34.51 -0.41
N ASP A 432 -16.76 33.36 0.23
CA ASP A 432 -15.87 32.80 1.26
C ASP A 432 -14.66 32.10 0.62
N SER A 433 -13.66 31.75 1.44
CA SER A 433 -12.53 30.92 1.04
C SER A 433 -12.44 29.65 1.89
N GLN A 434 -12.28 28.50 1.23
CA GLN A 434 -12.09 27.19 1.86
C GLN A 434 -10.63 26.74 1.68
N LEU A 435 -9.97 26.42 2.80
CA LEU A 435 -8.67 25.75 2.79
C LEU A 435 -8.84 24.26 2.46
N PHE A 436 -8.00 23.77 1.57
CA PHE A 436 -7.69 22.36 1.36
C PHE A 436 -6.21 22.13 1.65
N TYR A 437 -5.88 20.98 2.21
CA TYR A 437 -4.52 20.64 2.61
C TYR A 437 -4.23 19.15 2.38
N ILE A 438 -2.99 18.86 2.02
CA ILE A 438 -2.38 17.53 1.95
C ILE A 438 -1.12 17.57 2.83
N GLU A 439 -0.84 16.54 3.62
CA GLU A 439 0.48 16.33 4.22
C GLU A 439 1.18 15.20 3.46
N PRO A 440 2.13 15.47 2.54
CA PRO A 440 2.75 14.42 1.75
C PRO A 440 3.72 13.57 2.59
N LEU A 441 3.76 12.27 2.33
CA LEU A 441 4.74 11.35 2.91
C LEU A 441 6.11 11.59 2.24
N GLN A 442 7.00 12.31 2.92
CA GLN A 442 8.26 12.74 2.31
C GLN A 442 9.39 11.69 2.40
N PRO A 443 10.02 11.32 1.25
CA PRO A 443 11.21 10.48 1.20
C PRO A 443 12.47 11.28 1.61
N MET A 444 13.61 10.59 1.70
CA MET A 444 14.82 11.11 2.35
C MET A 444 15.61 12.14 1.52
N ASN A 445 15.51 12.10 0.19
CA ASN A 445 16.44 12.80 -0.71
C ASN A 445 15.82 13.38 -1.99
N HIS A 446 14.49 13.31 -2.12
CA HIS A 446 13.70 13.93 -3.18
C HIS A 446 12.35 14.37 -2.61
N GLU A 447 11.49 14.98 -3.42
CA GLU A 447 10.21 15.55 -2.96
C GLU A 447 9.03 14.77 -3.54
N VAL A 448 8.09 14.41 -2.68
CA VAL A 448 6.70 14.17 -3.08
C VAL A 448 5.98 15.52 -3.13
N ARG A 449 5.20 15.77 -4.20
CA ARG A 449 4.65 17.08 -4.53
C ARG A 449 3.17 17.04 -4.82
N THR A 450 2.47 18.12 -4.48
CA THR A 450 1.03 18.27 -4.71
C THR A 450 0.72 19.21 -5.88
N HIS A 451 -0.15 18.80 -6.79
CA HIS A 451 -0.75 19.62 -7.84
C HIS A 451 -2.28 19.68 -7.69
N TRP A 452 -2.87 20.87 -7.77
CA TRP A 452 -4.31 21.06 -7.59
C TRP A 452 -5.05 21.28 -8.91
N TYR A 453 -6.24 20.68 -9.04
CA TYR A 453 -7.09 20.72 -10.24
C TYR A 453 -8.54 21.03 -9.86
N ILE A 454 -9.21 21.94 -10.59
CA ILE A 454 -10.64 22.22 -10.44
C ILE A 454 -11.33 21.91 -11.76
N ASN A 455 -12.32 21.00 -11.73
CA ASN A 455 -12.99 20.48 -12.93
C ASN A 455 -11.96 20.11 -14.02
N ASP A 456 -10.94 19.35 -13.60
CA ASP A 456 -9.83 18.84 -14.41
C ASP A 456 -8.86 19.92 -14.96
N ILE A 457 -9.07 21.20 -14.63
CA ILE A 457 -8.16 22.30 -14.99
C ILE A 457 -7.12 22.50 -13.89
N LYS A 458 -5.84 22.31 -14.22
CA LYS A 458 -4.70 22.55 -13.31
C LYS A 458 -4.63 24.01 -12.84
N GLN A 459 -4.49 24.21 -11.54
CA GLN A 459 -4.42 25.52 -10.90
C GLN A 459 -2.97 26.03 -10.87
N SER A 460 -2.71 27.18 -11.48
CA SER A 460 -1.37 27.79 -11.54
C SER A 460 -0.99 28.45 -10.21
N GLY A 461 0.26 28.27 -9.78
CA GLY A 461 0.76 28.77 -8.50
C GLY A 461 0.44 27.90 -7.28
N ALA A 462 -0.42 26.88 -7.42
CA ALA A 462 -0.71 25.89 -6.40
C ALA A 462 0.27 24.69 -6.46
N ALA A 463 1.57 24.98 -6.35
CA ALA A 463 2.61 23.97 -6.12
C ALA A 463 2.98 23.97 -4.63
N SER A 464 1.96 23.73 -3.81
CA SER A 464 1.97 23.87 -2.36
C SER A 464 0.98 22.88 -1.79
N ASP A 465 1.34 22.34 -0.62
CA ASP A 465 0.53 21.38 0.13
C ASP A 465 -0.78 21.98 0.65
N SER A 466 -0.89 23.31 0.67
CA SER A 466 -2.15 24.05 0.90
C SER A 466 -2.71 24.65 -0.38
N PHE A 467 -4.05 24.64 -0.53
CA PHE A 467 -4.79 25.33 -1.57
C PHE A 467 -6.02 26.05 -1.00
N TYR A 468 -6.16 27.34 -1.31
CA TYR A 468 -7.32 28.15 -0.90
C TYR A 468 -8.28 28.30 -2.08
N TYR A 469 -9.43 27.63 -2.03
CA TYR A 469 -10.48 27.80 -3.02
C TYR A 469 -11.39 28.97 -2.66
N ALA A 470 -11.55 29.93 -3.57
CA ALA A 470 -12.47 31.05 -3.45
C ALA A 470 -13.39 31.08 -4.68
N PRO A 471 -14.60 30.50 -4.61
CA PRO A 471 -15.47 30.36 -5.78
C PRO A 471 -16.05 31.70 -6.23
N LEU A 472 -16.09 31.91 -7.56
CA LEU A 472 -16.69 33.08 -8.20
C LEU A 472 -18.14 32.88 -8.67
N ASN A 473 -18.64 31.64 -8.69
CA ASN A 473 -20.02 31.31 -9.05
C ASN A 473 -20.54 30.18 -8.16
N THR A 474 -21.87 30.10 -8.03
CA THR A 474 -22.55 28.98 -7.36
C THR A 474 -22.62 27.76 -8.28
N GLY A 475 -22.57 26.55 -7.72
CA GLY A 475 -22.61 25.30 -8.47
C GLY A 475 -21.85 24.19 -7.75
N ASN A 476 -21.70 23.05 -8.41
CA ASN A 476 -20.86 21.95 -7.93
C ASN A 476 -19.53 21.96 -8.66
N TYR A 477 -18.44 21.71 -7.93
CA TYR A 477 -17.08 21.70 -8.44
C TYR A 477 -16.36 20.45 -7.93
N ARG A 478 -15.62 19.78 -8.82
CA ARG A 478 -14.68 18.72 -8.47
C ARG A 478 -13.32 19.38 -8.21
N LEU A 479 -12.82 19.32 -6.98
CA LEU A 479 -11.43 19.66 -6.66
C LEU A 479 -10.66 18.35 -6.48
N MET A 480 -9.48 18.26 -7.08
CA MET A 480 -8.59 17.13 -6.94
C MET A 480 -7.18 17.62 -6.60
N ALA A 481 -6.61 17.09 -5.52
CA ALA A 481 -5.18 17.13 -5.28
C ALA A 481 -4.57 15.87 -5.89
N VAL A 482 -3.57 16.03 -6.75
CA VAL A 482 -2.75 14.93 -7.27
C VAL A 482 -1.40 15.02 -6.57
N ILE A 483 -1.09 14.01 -5.78
CA ILE A 483 0.15 13.87 -5.02
C ILE A 483 1.05 12.96 -5.85
N PHE A 484 2.29 13.33 -6.13
CA PHE A 484 3.16 12.51 -6.96
C PHE A 484 4.62 12.57 -6.48
N ASP A 485 5.27 11.43 -6.58
CA ASP A 485 6.70 11.27 -6.35
C ASP A 485 7.47 11.78 -7.58
N SER A 486 8.45 12.66 -7.35
CA SER A 486 9.30 13.26 -8.39
C SER A 486 10.69 12.62 -8.52
N THR A 487 10.87 11.40 -7.98
CA THR A 487 12.12 10.63 -8.04
C THR A 487 12.69 10.50 -9.45
N SER A 488 14.02 10.63 -9.56
CA SER A 488 14.73 10.37 -10.82
C SER A 488 15.00 8.88 -11.07
N LEU A 489 14.64 8.02 -10.10
CA LEU A 489 14.75 6.56 -10.24
C LEU A 489 13.68 5.96 -11.18
N VAL A 490 12.61 6.71 -11.48
CA VAL A 490 11.54 6.28 -12.36
C VAL A 490 11.43 7.26 -13.52
N ILE A 491 11.80 6.81 -14.73
CA ILE A 491 11.74 7.66 -15.94
C ILE A 491 10.53 7.36 -16.81
N ASN A 492 9.82 6.27 -16.51
CA ASN A 492 8.69 5.78 -17.29
C ASN A 492 7.67 5.15 -16.35
N ASP A 493 6.66 5.91 -15.93
CA ASP A 493 5.53 5.42 -15.14
C ASP A 493 4.21 5.49 -15.94
N PRO A 494 3.98 4.55 -16.89
CA PRO A 494 2.73 4.49 -17.62
C PRO A 494 1.61 3.84 -16.78
N ASP A 495 1.89 3.38 -15.56
CA ASP A 495 0.93 2.71 -14.68
C ASP A 495 0.42 3.64 -13.56
N TYR A 496 0.98 4.85 -13.44
CA TYR A 496 0.65 5.83 -12.39
C TYR A 496 0.89 5.31 -10.98
N LEU A 497 1.90 4.44 -10.84
CA LEU A 497 2.30 3.88 -9.56
C LEU A 497 3.04 4.90 -8.69
N MET A 498 3.50 6.01 -9.28
CA MET A 498 4.21 7.09 -8.59
C MET A 498 3.30 8.28 -8.23
N LEU A 499 1.97 8.08 -8.22
CA LEU A 499 1.02 9.10 -7.79
C LEU A 499 -0.18 8.58 -7.01
N ASP A 500 -0.78 9.49 -6.27
CA ASP A 500 -2.02 9.38 -5.52
C ASP A 500 -2.93 10.56 -5.83
N ALA A 501 -4.21 10.45 -5.45
CA ALA A 501 -5.12 11.58 -5.52
C ALA A 501 -6.13 11.61 -4.35
N VAL A 502 -6.44 12.82 -3.91
CA VAL A 502 -7.57 13.11 -3.00
C VAL A 502 -8.57 13.99 -3.74
N GLU A 503 -9.85 13.61 -3.71
CA GLU A 503 -10.94 14.31 -4.38
C GLU A 503 -11.96 14.88 -3.40
N TRP A 504 -12.42 16.10 -3.68
CA TRP A 504 -13.56 16.73 -3.03
C TRP A 504 -14.62 17.16 -4.03
N GLN A 505 -15.87 16.82 -3.73
CA GLN A 505 -17.05 17.38 -4.38
C GLN A 505 -17.50 18.61 -3.57
N ILE A 506 -17.23 19.80 -4.09
CA ILE A 506 -17.52 21.08 -3.44
C ILE A 506 -18.87 21.60 -3.92
N THR A 507 -19.80 21.86 -3.00
CA THR A 507 -21.06 22.54 -3.31
C THR A 507 -20.96 24.02 -2.95
N VAL A 508 -21.09 24.92 -3.92
CA VAL A 508 -21.06 26.37 -3.70
C VAL A 508 -22.47 26.94 -3.73
N VAL A 509 -22.90 27.50 -2.60
CA VAL A 509 -24.23 28.12 -2.42
C VAL A 509 -24.15 29.65 -2.48
N PRO A 510 -25.26 30.35 -2.82
CA PRO A 510 -25.27 31.82 -2.76
C PRO A 510 -24.88 32.32 -1.37
N SER A 511 -24.20 33.46 -1.31
CA SER A 511 -24.10 34.20 -0.05
C SER A 511 -25.50 34.56 0.43
N THR A 512 -25.81 34.25 1.68
CA THR A 512 -27.07 34.69 2.28
C THR A 512 -27.02 36.20 2.50
N GLU A 513 -27.83 36.96 1.75
CA GLU A 513 -28.08 38.37 2.10
C GLU A 513 -28.64 38.43 3.53
N ILE A 514 -27.82 38.91 4.47
CA ILE A 514 -28.30 39.26 5.80
C ILE A 514 -29.13 40.54 5.64
N ILE A 515 -30.44 40.38 5.56
CA ILE A 515 -31.39 41.48 5.75
C ILE A 515 -31.22 41.98 7.19
N ASP A 516 -30.92 43.27 7.36
CA ASP A 516 -30.66 43.89 8.66
C ASP A 516 -31.73 43.58 9.71
N ALA A 517 -31.32 42.83 10.74
CA ALA A 517 -32.04 42.65 12.00
C ALA A 517 -31.03 42.51 13.15
N GLU A 518 -30.45 43.65 13.53
CA GLU A 518 -29.70 43.90 14.79
C GLU A 518 -28.62 42.89 15.21
N SER A 519 -27.39 43.19 14.79
CA SER A 519 -26.11 42.86 15.46
C SER A 519 -25.65 41.39 15.60
N GLY A 520 -24.57 41.06 14.88
CA GLY A 520 -23.47 40.28 15.47
C GLY A 520 -23.13 38.92 14.84
N TYR A 521 -22.24 38.97 13.85
CA TYR A 521 -21.34 37.88 13.40
C TYR A 521 -21.90 36.60 12.77
N ASN A 522 -21.53 36.38 11.50
CA ASN A 522 -21.23 35.07 10.91
C ASN A 522 -20.27 35.24 9.71
N SER A 523 -19.00 34.84 9.88
CA SER A 523 -18.05 34.42 8.83
C SER A 523 -16.90 33.70 9.54
N GLY A 524 -16.62 32.45 9.13
CA GLY A 524 -15.76 31.53 9.87
C GLY A 524 -16.45 30.86 11.07
N SER A 525 -16.08 29.62 11.36
CA SER A 525 -16.49 28.88 12.56
C SER A 525 -15.34 28.82 13.57
N LEU A 526 -15.67 28.67 14.87
CA LEU A 526 -14.69 28.31 15.88
C LEU A 526 -14.36 26.82 15.72
N ALA A 527 -13.09 26.51 15.47
CA ALA A 527 -12.61 25.13 15.38
C ALA A 527 -11.31 24.95 16.18
N LEU A 528 -11.18 23.81 16.86
CA LEU A 528 -9.96 23.36 17.51
C LEU A 528 -9.53 22.08 16.80
N TYR A 529 -8.32 22.07 16.25
CA TYR A 529 -7.81 20.94 15.48
C TYR A 529 -7.11 19.91 16.39
N PRO A 530 -6.97 18.64 15.96
CA PRO A 530 -6.05 17.69 16.57
C PRO A 530 -4.65 18.27 16.66
N ASN A 531 -3.91 17.96 17.74
CA ASN A 531 -2.50 18.30 17.82
C ASN A 531 -1.68 17.31 16.96
N TYR A 532 -0.60 17.78 16.34
CA TYR A 532 0.28 16.94 15.53
C TYR A 532 1.77 17.25 15.76
N PRO A 533 2.65 16.22 15.89
CA PRO A 533 2.32 14.80 15.96
C PRO A 533 1.47 14.42 17.19
N ASN A 534 0.78 13.28 17.13
CA ASN A 534 0.06 12.67 18.25
C ASN A 534 -0.10 11.15 18.01
N PRO A 535 0.65 10.27 18.71
CA PRO A 535 1.59 10.54 19.80
C PRO A 535 2.80 11.40 19.38
N PHE A 536 3.46 12.05 20.33
CA PHE A 536 4.61 12.93 20.08
C PHE A 536 5.74 12.78 21.09
N ASN A 537 6.95 13.19 20.70
CA ASN A 537 8.14 13.13 21.56
C ASN A 537 9.20 14.20 21.18
N PRO A 538 9.45 15.22 22.01
CA PRO A 538 8.62 15.75 23.08
C PRO A 538 7.74 16.94 22.64
N MET A 539 7.71 17.28 21.34
CA MET A 539 7.03 18.49 20.84
C MET A 539 5.87 18.17 19.89
N THR A 540 4.80 18.98 19.96
CA THR A 540 3.61 18.90 19.10
C THR A 540 3.08 20.31 18.81
N VAL A 541 2.37 20.50 17.72
CA VAL A 541 1.69 21.76 17.37
C VAL A 541 0.20 21.61 17.62
N ILE A 542 -0.40 22.60 18.30
CA ILE A 542 -1.85 22.69 18.50
C ILE A 542 -2.36 23.88 17.70
N SER A 543 -3.39 23.69 16.88
CA SER A 543 -3.94 24.72 15.99
C SER A 543 -5.43 24.96 16.23
N TRP A 544 -5.90 26.20 16.00
CA TRP A 544 -7.31 26.58 16.09
C TRP A 544 -7.67 27.72 15.13
N GLN A 545 -8.92 27.75 14.70
CA GLN A 545 -9.48 28.80 13.85
C GLN A 545 -10.41 29.69 14.68
N LEU A 546 -10.21 31.00 14.59
CA LEU A 546 -11.12 32.01 15.14
C LEU A 546 -11.97 32.62 14.03
N ALA A 547 -13.29 32.56 14.21
CA ALA A 547 -14.27 33.30 13.42
C ALA A 547 -14.12 34.82 13.58
N VAL A 548 -13.81 35.26 14.81
CA VAL A 548 -13.84 36.65 15.23
C VAL A 548 -12.67 36.91 16.16
N GLY A 549 -12.17 38.15 16.22
CA GLY A 549 -11.16 38.51 17.22
C GLY A 549 -11.73 38.38 18.63
N ASN A 550 -11.03 37.70 19.53
CA ASN A 550 -11.52 37.41 20.88
C ASN A 550 -10.36 37.06 21.85
N LEU A 551 -10.65 37.06 23.15
CA LEU A 551 -9.75 36.54 24.18
C LEU A 551 -9.70 35.01 24.09
N VAL A 552 -8.52 34.46 23.82
CA VAL A 552 -8.25 33.03 23.73
C VAL A 552 -7.45 32.55 24.92
N LYS A 553 -7.89 31.48 25.57
CA LYS A 553 -7.09 30.70 26.52
C LYS A 553 -6.95 29.25 26.06
N LEU A 554 -5.73 28.82 25.73
CA LEU A 554 -5.41 27.42 25.46
C LEU A 554 -4.63 26.84 26.65
N SER A 555 -5.06 25.70 27.20
CA SER A 555 -4.44 25.11 28.39
C SER A 555 -4.40 23.59 28.34
N ILE A 556 -3.31 23.02 28.87
CA ILE A 556 -3.07 21.58 29.00
C ILE A 556 -3.47 21.12 30.40
N TYR A 557 -4.12 19.96 30.49
CA TYR A 557 -4.62 19.32 31.69
C TYR A 557 -4.12 17.87 31.77
N ASP A 558 -3.88 17.37 32.98
CA ASP A 558 -3.74 15.94 33.21
C ASP A 558 -5.12 15.23 33.31
N LEU A 559 -5.12 13.90 33.33
CA LEU A 559 -6.33 13.07 33.44
C LEU A 559 -7.13 13.29 34.75
N SER A 560 -6.60 14.00 35.75
CA SER A 560 -7.35 14.40 36.95
C SER A 560 -8.08 15.74 36.78
N GLY A 561 -7.93 16.40 35.62
CA GLY A 561 -8.51 17.71 35.33
C GLY A 561 -7.72 18.88 35.93
N ARG A 562 -6.48 18.65 36.39
CA ARG A 562 -5.60 19.70 36.89
C ARG A 562 -4.90 20.41 35.72
N GLU A 563 -5.02 21.73 35.67
CA GLU A 563 -4.30 22.59 34.71
C GLU A 563 -2.78 22.49 34.96
N ILE A 564 -2.03 22.06 33.95
CA ILE A 564 -0.59 21.83 33.99
C ILE A 564 0.18 23.03 33.45
N VAL A 565 -0.25 23.55 32.29
CA VAL A 565 0.34 24.73 31.65
C VAL A 565 -0.71 25.46 30.80
N VAL A 566 -0.61 26.79 30.76
CA VAL A 566 -1.37 27.66 29.86
C VAL A 566 -0.46 28.05 28.71
N LEU A 567 -0.82 27.69 27.47
CA LEU A 567 -0.01 27.94 26.28
C LEU A 567 -0.33 29.30 25.64
N VAL A 568 -1.59 29.71 25.68
CA VAL A 568 -2.09 30.99 25.16
C VAL A 568 -3.08 31.57 26.17
N ASN A 569 -3.04 32.89 26.38
CA ASN A 569 -3.98 33.63 27.21
C ASN A 569 -3.99 35.14 26.83
N GLU A 570 -4.43 35.45 25.62
CA GLU A 570 -4.34 36.79 25.00
C GLU A 570 -5.48 37.04 24.01
N GLU A 571 -5.71 38.30 23.64
CA GLU A 571 -6.61 38.61 22.53
C GLU A 571 -5.94 38.34 21.19
N GLN A 572 -6.59 37.52 20.37
CA GLN A 572 -6.13 37.15 19.04
C GLN A 572 -7.16 37.62 18.00
N SER A 573 -6.68 38.02 16.81
CA SER A 573 -7.55 38.41 15.68
C SER A 573 -8.26 37.19 15.07
N ALA A 574 -9.32 37.42 14.29
CA ALA A 574 -9.87 36.36 13.42
C ALA A 574 -8.77 35.77 12.52
N GLY A 575 -8.83 34.46 12.24
CA GLY A 575 -7.81 33.73 11.48
C GLY A 575 -7.42 32.39 12.09
N LEU A 576 -6.51 31.70 11.42
CA LEU A 576 -5.87 30.47 11.89
C LEU A 576 -4.70 30.83 12.81
N HIS A 577 -4.62 30.13 13.95
CA HIS A 577 -3.56 30.27 14.94
C HIS A 577 -2.99 28.91 15.29
N GLN A 578 -1.72 28.89 15.72
CA GLN A 578 -1.04 27.68 16.16
C GLN A 578 -0.06 28.00 17.29
N VAL A 579 0.19 27.03 18.16
CA VAL A 579 1.24 27.11 19.18
C VAL A 579 1.99 25.79 19.27
N GLU A 580 3.31 25.87 19.45
CA GLU A 580 4.17 24.73 19.73
C GLU A 580 4.12 24.39 21.22
N PHE A 581 4.00 23.11 21.55
CA PHE A 581 3.96 22.58 22.90
C PHE A 581 5.13 21.61 23.14
N ASP A 582 6.13 22.06 23.89
CA ASP A 582 7.22 21.21 24.40
C ASP A 582 6.82 20.55 25.74
N ALA A 583 6.64 19.23 25.70
CA ALA A 583 6.34 18.38 26.85
C ALA A 583 7.60 17.75 27.49
N SER A 584 8.83 18.17 27.15
CA SER A 584 10.10 17.60 27.63
C SER A 584 10.26 17.58 29.17
N ARG A 585 9.45 18.37 29.89
CA ARG A 585 9.43 18.47 31.36
C ARG A 585 8.24 17.76 32.01
N LEU A 586 7.42 17.09 31.23
CA LEU A 586 6.25 16.33 31.68
C LEU A 586 6.57 14.82 31.73
N ALA A 587 5.81 14.08 32.52
CA ALA A 587 5.91 12.63 32.54
C ALA A 587 5.22 12.04 31.31
N SER A 588 5.74 10.96 30.74
CA SER A 588 5.07 10.24 29.65
C SER A 588 3.67 9.79 30.08
N GLY A 589 2.64 10.15 29.29
CA GLY A 589 1.25 9.86 29.61
C GLY A 589 0.29 10.63 28.71
N VAL A 590 -1.01 10.42 28.91
CA VAL A 590 -2.07 11.12 28.17
C VAL A 590 -2.38 12.46 28.86
N TYR A 591 -2.44 13.51 28.05
CA TYR A 591 -2.84 14.86 28.44
C TYR A 591 -4.03 15.31 27.59
N CYS A 592 -4.86 16.19 28.12
CA CYS A 592 -5.96 16.81 27.39
C CYS A 592 -5.71 18.31 27.25
N TYR A 593 -6.11 18.92 26.15
CA TYR A 593 -6.07 20.38 25.99
C TYR A 593 -7.48 20.95 25.87
N ARG A 594 -7.66 22.21 26.30
CA ARG A 594 -8.92 22.95 26.16
C ARG A 594 -8.63 24.34 25.62
N LEU A 595 -9.40 24.72 24.60
CA LEU A 595 -9.45 26.07 24.05
C LEU A 595 -10.71 26.76 24.56
N SER A 596 -10.54 27.86 25.29
CA SER A 596 -11.63 28.77 25.64
C SER A 596 -11.54 30.04 24.81
N VAL A 597 -12.67 30.51 24.29
CA VAL A 597 -12.77 31.70 23.43
C VAL A 597 -13.91 32.58 23.95
N GLY A 598 -13.56 33.70 24.58
CA GLY A 598 -14.52 34.54 25.29
C GLY A 598 -15.25 33.80 26.41
N SER A 599 -16.54 33.50 26.21
CA SER A 599 -17.38 32.74 27.14
C SER A 599 -17.61 31.27 26.74
N LEU A 600 -17.06 30.82 25.61
CA LEU A 600 -17.11 29.44 25.13
C LEU A 600 -15.88 28.66 25.62
N SER A 601 -16.01 27.37 25.94
CA SER A 601 -14.95 26.52 26.52
C SER A 601 -15.09 25.04 26.17
#